data_AF-A0A9X4BSH9-F1
#
_entry.id   AF-A0A9X4BSH9-F1
#
_cell.length_a   1.000
_cell.length_b   1.000
_cell.length_c   1.000
_cell.angle_alpha   90.00
_cell.angle_beta   90.00
_cell.angle_gamma   90.00
#
_symmetry.space_group_name_H-M   'P 1'
#
loop_
_entity.id
_entity.type
_entity.pdbx_description
1 polymer ?
#
loop_
_entity_poly.entity_id
_entity_poly.type
_entity_poly.pdbx_seq_one_letter_code
_entity_poly.pdbx_strand_id
1 'polypeptide(L)'
;MGRSVSYARDSVWVLYAGLPEDDRQTFCCLACGEAVVEADQAPAACPHCGHSGFRNEPAFPPDVQRDDFCEDLRAVFMQAFPSLSPCDKWLGREDYALLENGLVYIGVSQYYQLISLWCVPKPSTQWGRDTTPLAEQWAASIEDRAAWILGRSAIRLVRLGTMSNGEGVYRRIGPETR
;
A
#
# COMPACT_ATOMS: atom_id res chain seq x y z
N MET A 1 3.79 12.71 -17.37
CA MET A 1 3.54 13.34 -16.06
C MET A 1 3.49 12.22 -15.04
N GLY A 2 4.64 11.85 -14.46
CA GLY A 2 4.68 11.09 -13.23
C GLY A 2 3.95 11.80 -12.09
N ARG A 3 3.70 11.08 -11.02
CA ARG A 3 2.79 11.53 -9.97
C ARG A 3 3.48 11.19 -8.66
N SER A 4 3.57 12.16 -7.75
CA SER A 4 4.07 11.96 -6.40
C SER A 4 2.89 11.96 -5.46
N VAL A 5 2.87 11.02 -4.53
CA VAL A 5 1.90 10.99 -3.44
C VAL A 5 2.57 11.61 -2.23
N SER A 6 1.96 12.65 -1.67
CA SER A 6 2.36 13.18 -0.38
C SER A 6 2.20 12.11 0.71
N TYR A 7 2.88 12.28 1.84
CA TYR A 7 2.69 11.46 3.01
C TYR A 7 2.75 12.36 4.24
N ALA A 8 2.15 11.90 5.33
CA ALA A 8 2.13 12.68 6.56
C ALA A 8 3.55 13.00 7.03
N ARG A 9 3.77 14.24 7.46
CA ARG A 9 5.06 14.65 8.02
C ARG A 9 5.41 13.80 9.24
N ASP A 10 6.70 13.58 9.46
CA ASP A 10 7.25 12.81 10.58
C ASP A 10 6.83 11.33 10.60
N SER A 11 6.50 10.78 9.42
CA SER A 11 6.25 9.35 9.26
C SER A 11 7.50 8.54 9.60
N VAL A 12 7.35 7.52 10.46
CA VAL A 12 8.42 6.56 10.78
C VAL A 12 8.74 5.70 9.55
N TRP A 13 7.69 5.27 8.85
CA TRP A 13 7.80 4.56 7.58
C TRP A 13 6.67 4.96 6.64
N VAL A 14 6.93 4.78 5.34
CA VAL A 14 5.98 5.03 4.25
C VAL A 14 6.08 3.87 3.26
N LEU A 15 4.96 3.20 3.04
CA LEU A 15 4.82 2.08 2.13
C LEU A 15 3.95 2.51 0.95
N TYR A 16 4.27 2.02 -0.25
CA TYR A 16 3.55 2.42 -1.45
C TYR A 16 2.78 1.24 -2.05
N ALA A 17 1.53 1.53 -2.40
CA ALA A 17 0.60 0.61 -3.04
C ALA A 17 0.04 1.25 -4.31
N GLY A 18 0.09 0.52 -5.42
CA GLY A 18 -0.69 0.85 -6.61
C GLY A 18 -2.10 0.29 -6.49
N LEU A 19 -3.12 1.11 -6.76
CA LEU A 19 -4.46 0.67 -7.10
C LEU A 19 -4.48 0.26 -8.58
N PRO A 20 -5.19 -0.83 -8.94
CA PRO A 20 -5.38 -1.16 -10.35
C PRO A 20 -6.08 -0.01 -11.09
N GLU A 21 -5.61 0.28 -12.30
CA GLU A 21 -6.02 1.44 -13.11
C GLU A 21 -7.30 1.17 -13.93
N ASP A 22 -7.68 -0.10 -14.12
CA ASP A 22 -8.71 -0.53 -15.08
C ASP A 22 -9.15 -1.97 -14.76
N ASP A 23 -10.29 -2.41 -15.33
CA ASP A 23 -10.82 -3.79 -15.46
C ASP A 23 -9.82 -4.84 -16.01
N ARG A 24 -8.53 -4.49 -16.17
CA ARG A 24 -7.50 -5.32 -16.79
C ARG A 24 -7.23 -6.55 -15.94
N GLN A 25 -7.56 -7.70 -16.51
CA GLN A 25 -7.35 -8.99 -15.88
C GLN A 25 -5.86 -9.33 -15.84
N THR A 26 -5.39 -9.82 -14.69
CA THR A 26 -4.02 -10.35 -14.58
C THR A 26 -4.05 -11.83 -14.93
N PHE A 27 -3.25 -12.23 -15.90
CA PHE A 27 -3.17 -13.63 -16.35
C PHE A 27 -1.84 -14.24 -15.92
N CYS A 28 -1.90 -15.24 -15.05
CA CYS A 28 -0.73 -16.01 -14.64
C CYS A 28 -0.58 -17.24 -15.53
N CYS A 29 0.57 -17.39 -16.18
CA CYS A 29 0.86 -18.57 -17.00
C CYS A 29 0.84 -19.85 -16.14
N LEU A 30 0.07 -20.85 -16.55
CA LEU A 30 -0.05 -22.13 -15.82
C LEU A 30 1.23 -22.96 -15.83
N ALA A 31 2.13 -22.72 -16.80
CA ALA A 31 3.37 -23.49 -16.94
C ALA A 31 4.56 -22.87 -16.19
N CYS A 32 4.71 -21.54 -16.22
CA CYS A 32 5.88 -20.87 -15.63
C CYS A 32 5.54 -19.88 -14.51
N GLY A 33 4.26 -19.63 -14.24
CA GLY A 33 3.83 -18.70 -13.19
C GLY A 33 4.04 -17.22 -13.51
N GLU A 34 4.51 -16.89 -14.71
CA GLU A 34 4.73 -15.49 -15.12
C GLU A 34 3.40 -14.75 -15.23
N ALA A 35 3.30 -13.58 -14.61
CA ALA A 35 2.13 -12.73 -14.66
C ALA A 35 2.19 -11.79 -15.87
N VAL A 36 1.20 -11.88 -16.74
CA VAL A 36 1.03 -10.99 -17.88
C VAL A 36 -0.15 -10.05 -17.61
N VAL A 37 0.09 -8.75 -17.73
CA VAL A 37 -0.92 -7.70 -17.58
C VAL A 37 -1.27 -7.23 -18.99
N GLU A 38 -2.31 -7.81 -19.60
CA GLU A 38 -2.87 -7.33 -20.87
C GLU A 38 -4.28 -6.78 -20.68
N ALA A 39 -4.63 -5.79 -21.50
CA ALA A 39 -5.71 -4.86 -21.22
C ALA A 39 -7.12 -5.50 -21.25
N ASP A 40 -7.35 -6.53 -22.06
CA ASP A 40 -8.73 -7.02 -22.29
C ASP A 40 -8.89 -8.55 -22.38
N GLN A 41 -7.83 -9.31 -22.70
CA GLN A 41 -7.90 -10.76 -22.93
C GLN A 41 -6.61 -11.48 -22.52
N ALA A 42 -6.71 -12.79 -22.28
CA ALA A 42 -5.53 -13.63 -22.05
C ALA A 42 -4.66 -13.61 -23.31
N PRO A 43 -3.34 -13.39 -23.19
CA PRO A 43 -2.45 -13.39 -24.34
C PRO A 43 -2.45 -14.78 -25.01
N ALA A 44 -2.26 -14.81 -26.33
CA ALA A 44 -2.28 -16.06 -27.10
C ALA A 44 -1.17 -17.04 -26.67
N ALA A 45 -0.05 -16.53 -26.18
CA ALA A 45 1.07 -17.30 -25.67
C ALA A 45 1.83 -16.49 -24.61
N CYS A 46 2.38 -17.17 -23.62
CA CYS A 46 3.18 -16.54 -22.58
C CYS A 46 4.47 -15.96 -23.20
N PRO A 47 4.78 -14.67 -23.01
CA PRO A 47 5.98 -14.05 -23.58
C PRO A 47 7.28 -14.66 -23.03
N HIS A 48 7.21 -15.34 -21.88
CA HIS A 48 8.35 -16.00 -21.26
C HIS A 48 8.58 -17.44 -21.76
N CYS A 49 7.53 -18.23 -21.93
CA CYS A 49 7.66 -19.68 -22.22
C CYS A 49 6.85 -20.19 -23.41
N GLY A 50 6.09 -19.34 -24.10
CA GLY A 50 5.24 -19.70 -25.23
C GLY A 50 3.99 -20.51 -24.88
N HIS A 51 3.74 -20.80 -23.60
CA HIS A 51 2.60 -21.58 -23.15
C HIS A 51 1.28 -20.79 -23.26
N SER A 52 0.21 -21.43 -23.71
CA SER A 52 -1.09 -20.80 -23.96
C SER A 52 -2.08 -20.90 -22.79
N GLY A 53 -1.75 -21.65 -21.73
CA GLY A 53 -2.59 -21.80 -20.56
C GLY A 53 -2.39 -20.69 -19.55
N PHE A 54 -3.46 -19.98 -19.20
CA PHE A 54 -3.44 -18.92 -18.19
C PHE A 54 -4.50 -19.17 -17.12
N ARG A 55 -4.15 -18.85 -15.87
CA ARG A 55 -5.09 -18.61 -14.79
C ARG A 55 -5.39 -17.12 -14.77
N ASN A 56 -6.66 -16.75 -14.87
CA ASN A 56 -7.09 -15.42 -14.48
C ASN A 56 -6.97 -15.37 -12.94
N GLU A 57 -5.96 -14.67 -12.45
CA GLU A 57 -6.04 -14.18 -11.08
C GLU A 57 -6.94 -12.96 -11.14
N PRO A 58 -8.05 -12.94 -10.37
CA PRO A 58 -8.88 -11.75 -10.35
C PRO A 58 -7.96 -10.60 -9.97
N ALA A 59 -7.71 -9.73 -10.96
CA ALA A 59 -7.29 -8.39 -10.66
C ALA A 59 -8.31 -7.90 -9.63
N PHE A 60 -7.84 -7.38 -8.51
CA PHE A 60 -8.71 -6.71 -7.55
C PHE A 60 -9.78 -5.94 -8.31
N PRO A 61 -11.07 -6.11 -7.98
CA PRO A 61 -12.14 -5.62 -8.81
C PRO A 61 -11.87 -4.14 -9.16
N PRO A 62 -12.08 -3.74 -10.43
CA PRO A 62 -11.77 -2.40 -10.92
C PRO A 62 -12.46 -1.28 -10.13
N ASP A 63 -13.49 -1.66 -9.40
CA ASP A 63 -14.30 -0.78 -8.56
C ASP A 63 -13.83 -0.73 -7.10
N VAL A 64 -12.63 -1.23 -6.74
CA VAL A 64 -12.09 -0.97 -5.39
C VAL A 64 -11.81 0.53 -5.29
N GLN A 65 -12.85 1.26 -4.91
CA GLN A 65 -12.78 2.66 -4.60
C GLN A 65 -11.83 2.80 -3.42
N ARG A 66 -11.12 3.93 -3.34
CA ARG A 66 -10.25 4.25 -2.20
C ARG A 66 -10.92 3.91 -0.86
N ASP A 67 -12.22 4.16 -0.76
CA ASP A 67 -12.98 3.91 0.46
C ASP A 67 -13.09 2.40 0.78
N ASP A 68 -13.35 1.53 -0.19
CA ASP A 68 -13.33 0.07 -0.01
C ASP A 68 -11.94 -0.45 0.38
N PHE A 69 -10.89 0.06 -0.28
CA PHE A 69 -9.50 -0.26 0.09
C PHE A 69 -9.17 0.17 1.52
N CYS A 70 -9.66 1.34 1.94
CA CYS A 70 -9.46 1.85 3.29
C CYS A 70 -10.20 0.99 4.32
N GLU A 71 -11.42 0.54 4.03
CA GLU A 71 -12.20 -0.33 4.91
C GLU A 71 -11.57 -1.72 5.04
N ASP A 72 -11.11 -2.31 3.94
CA ASP A 72 -10.38 -3.58 3.96
C ASP A 72 -9.07 -3.46 4.76
N LEU A 73 -8.29 -2.39 4.53
CA LEU A 73 -7.09 -2.12 5.31
C LEU A 73 -7.42 -1.95 6.79
N ARG A 74 -8.47 -1.20 7.14
CA ARG A 74 -8.92 -1.02 8.53
C ARG A 74 -9.20 -2.36 9.19
N ALA A 75 -10.02 -3.20 8.55
CA ALA A 75 -10.38 -4.50 9.08
C ALA A 75 -9.15 -5.41 9.29
N VAL A 76 -8.26 -5.50 8.29
CA VAL A 76 -7.08 -6.37 8.36
C VAL A 76 -6.06 -5.86 9.39
N PHE A 77 -5.81 -4.55 9.45
CA PHE A 77 -4.89 -3.97 10.43
C PHE A 77 -5.42 -4.12 11.86
N MET A 78 -6.72 -3.91 12.10
CA MET A 78 -7.31 -4.10 13.43
C MET A 78 -7.26 -5.57 13.86
N GLN A 79 -7.43 -6.52 12.93
CA GLN A 79 -7.25 -7.94 13.21
C GLN A 79 -5.77 -8.28 13.52
N ALA A 80 -4.83 -7.68 12.80
CA ALA A 80 -3.41 -7.95 12.96
C ALA A 80 -2.78 -7.27 14.18
N PHE A 81 -3.29 -6.09 14.56
CA PHE A 81 -2.77 -5.22 15.61
C PHE A 81 -3.92 -4.79 16.54
N PRO A 82 -4.26 -5.60 17.57
CA PRO A 82 -5.41 -5.34 18.44
C PRO A 82 -5.37 -4.05 19.25
N SER A 83 -4.22 -3.37 19.31
CA SER A 83 -4.09 -2.06 19.97
C SER A 83 -4.60 -0.90 19.10
N LEU A 84 -4.88 -1.13 17.82
CA LEU A 84 -5.42 -0.13 16.91
C LEU A 84 -6.94 -0.01 17.05
N SER A 85 -7.43 1.22 16.96
CA SER A 85 -8.84 1.56 16.85
C SER A 85 -9.08 2.41 15.60
N PRO A 86 -10.32 2.43 15.05
CA PRO A 86 -10.69 3.33 13.97
C PRO A 86 -10.37 4.78 14.29
N CYS A 87 -9.90 5.51 13.29
CA CYS A 87 -9.66 6.94 13.33
C CYS A 87 -10.14 7.56 12.01
N ASP A 88 -10.72 8.75 12.07
CA ASP A 88 -11.22 9.48 10.91
C ASP A 88 -10.68 10.92 10.94
N LYS A 89 -9.35 11.06 11.00
CA LYS A 89 -8.71 12.37 11.22
C LYS A 89 -7.82 12.77 10.05
N TRP A 90 -7.99 14.00 9.58
CA TRP A 90 -7.09 14.61 8.60
C TRP A 90 -5.86 15.20 9.28
N LEU A 91 -4.66 14.81 8.82
CA LEU A 91 -3.37 15.35 9.23
C LEU A 91 -2.80 16.28 8.16
N GLY A 92 -3.51 17.36 7.87
CA GLY A 92 -3.19 18.26 6.76
C GLY A 92 -4.26 18.19 5.67
N ARG A 93 -3.88 18.44 4.42
CA ARG A 93 -4.83 18.46 3.28
C ARG A 93 -4.98 17.12 2.57
N GLU A 94 -3.92 16.30 2.56
CA GLU A 94 -3.85 15.10 1.72
C GLU A 94 -3.69 13.80 2.55
N ASP A 95 -3.45 13.93 3.86
CA ASP A 95 -3.12 12.81 4.73
C ASP A 95 -4.30 12.47 5.62
N TYR A 96 -4.88 11.28 5.43
CA TYR A 96 -6.04 10.81 6.16
C TYR A 96 -5.67 9.63 7.08
N ALA A 97 -5.74 9.85 8.40
CA ALA A 97 -5.55 8.80 9.39
C ALA A 97 -6.76 7.87 9.40
N LEU A 98 -6.52 6.58 9.19
CA LEU A 98 -7.52 5.51 9.19
C LEU A 98 -7.65 4.83 10.55
N LEU A 99 -6.53 4.74 11.27
CA LEU A 99 -6.40 4.02 12.52
C LEU A 99 -5.50 4.80 13.47
N GLU A 100 -5.68 4.55 14.77
CA GLU A 100 -4.82 5.12 15.79
C GLU A 100 -4.66 4.16 16.97
N ASN A 101 -3.64 4.40 17.78
CA ASN A 101 -3.57 3.91 19.15
C ASN A 101 -3.05 5.00 20.08
N GLY A 102 -2.68 4.67 21.31
CA GLY A 102 -2.08 5.65 22.23
C GLY A 102 -0.78 6.28 21.73
N LEU A 103 -0.10 5.73 20.73
CA LEU A 103 1.24 6.14 20.34
C LEU A 103 1.31 6.75 18.93
N VAL A 104 0.51 6.26 17.98
CA VAL A 104 0.64 6.62 16.56
C VAL A 104 -0.70 6.85 15.88
N TYR A 105 -0.65 7.51 14.73
CA TYR A 105 -1.66 7.45 13.68
C TYR A 105 -1.14 6.56 12.54
N ILE A 106 -2.01 5.72 11.98
CA ILE A 106 -1.77 5.02 10.72
C ILE A 106 -2.79 5.55 9.72
N GLY A 107 -2.33 5.91 8.55
CA GLY A 107 -3.18 6.52 7.56
C GLY A 107 -2.71 6.30 6.15
N VAL A 108 -3.54 6.78 5.24
CA VAL A 108 -3.26 6.74 3.81
C VAL A 108 -3.31 8.14 3.23
N SER A 109 -2.44 8.37 2.26
CA SER A 109 -2.54 9.51 1.36
C SER A 109 -2.70 8.95 -0.05
N GLN A 110 -3.60 9.56 -0.82
CA GLN A 110 -3.90 9.12 -2.16
C GLN A 110 -3.58 10.23 -3.15
N TYR A 111 -2.94 9.85 -4.25
CA TYR A 111 -2.85 10.69 -5.43
C TYR A 111 -3.09 9.83 -6.66
N TYR A 112 -4.23 10.07 -7.32
CA TYR A 112 -4.75 9.19 -8.37
C TYR A 112 -4.77 7.72 -7.89
N GLN A 113 -4.03 6.81 -8.54
CA GLN A 113 -4.02 5.39 -8.23
C GLN A 113 -2.85 4.98 -7.34
N LEU A 114 -2.05 5.93 -6.88
CA LEU A 114 -0.98 5.61 -5.93
C LEU A 114 -1.47 5.96 -4.54
N ILE A 115 -1.36 4.99 -3.63
CA ILE A 115 -1.59 5.18 -2.20
C ILE A 115 -0.25 5.05 -1.48
N SER A 116 0.01 5.99 -0.58
CA SER A 116 1.01 5.84 0.46
C SER A 116 0.30 5.41 1.75
N LEU A 117 0.75 4.32 2.36
CA LEU A 117 0.40 3.95 3.73
C LEU A 117 1.53 4.43 4.63
N TRP A 118 1.19 5.18 5.67
CA TRP A 118 2.17 5.79 6.56
C TRP A 118 1.81 5.57 8.03
N CYS A 119 2.82 5.65 8.88
CA CYS A 119 2.68 5.60 10.34
C CYS A 119 3.41 6.79 10.96
N VAL A 120 2.70 7.62 11.73
CA VAL A 120 3.21 8.86 12.33
C VAL A 120 3.06 8.81 13.84
N PRO A 121 4.10 9.13 14.62
CA PRO A 121 4.00 9.28 16.07
C PRO A 121 3.04 10.40 16.45
N LYS A 122 2.23 10.19 17.49
CA LYS A 122 1.44 11.26 18.10
C LYS A 122 2.37 12.23 18.83
N PRO A 123 2.04 13.54 18.86
CA PRO A 123 2.85 14.52 19.54
C PRO A 123 3.07 14.18 21.02
N SER A 124 4.30 14.46 21.46
CA SER A 124 5.05 13.80 22.53
C SER A 124 4.69 14.18 23.96
N THR A 125 3.44 14.51 24.27
CA THR A 125 3.04 14.87 25.64
C THR A 125 1.79 14.13 26.09
N GLN A 126 1.81 12.80 25.97
CA GLN A 126 0.91 12.00 26.79
C GLN A 126 1.53 11.83 28.18
N TRP A 127 0.79 12.20 29.22
CA TRP A 127 1.21 12.03 30.62
C TRP A 127 2.48 12.80 31.02
N GLY A 128 2.83 13.87 30.30
CA GLY A 128 4.00 14.71 30.62
C GLY A 128 5.36 14.06 30.35
N ARG A 129 5.41 13.00 29.54
CA ARG A 129 6.67 12.35 29.10
C ARG A 129 6.76 12.33 27.58
N ASP A 130 7.98 12.46 27.08
CA ASP A 130 8.27 12.22 25.68
C ASP A 130 8.01 10.75 25.36
N THR A 131 6.96 10.51 24.57
CA THR A 131 6.53 9.19 24.13
C THR A 131 7.01 8.88 22.71
N THR A 132 7.75 9.79 22.06
CA THR A 132 8.25 9.63 20.69
C THR A 132 9.08 8.37 20.53
N PRO A 133 10.07 8.06 21.40
CA PRO A 133 10.90 6.86 21.22
C PRO A 133 10.08 5.57 21.33
N LEU A 134 9.07 5.55 22.20
CA LEU A 134 8.17 4.40 22.35
C LEU A 134 7.26 4.25 21.12
N ALA A 135 6.76 5.36 20.58
CA ALA A 135 5.96 5.38 19.37
C ALA A 135 6.75 4.92 18.14
N GLU A 136 7.99 5.39 17.99
CA GLU A 136 8.91 4.96 16.93
C GLU A 136 9.25 3.47 17.04
N GLN A 137 9.56 2.99 18.24
CA GLN A 137 9.85 1.58 18.46
C GLN A 137 8.63 0.70 18.14
N TRP A 138 7.43 1.13 18.55
CA TRP A 138 6.20 0.43 18.23
C TRP A 138 5.95 0.41 16.71
N ALA A 139 6.10 1.56 16.04
CA ALA A 139 5.93 1.69 14.60
C ALA A 139 6.90 0.78 13.83
N ALA A 140 8.18 0.77 14.21
CA ALA A 140 9.19 -0.10 13.61
C ALA A 140 8.86 -1.59 13.81
N SER A 141 8.31 -1.96 14.97
CA SER A 141 7.96 -3.37 15.28
C SER A 141 6.87 -3.95 14.39
N ILE A 142 6.03 -3.11 13.77
CA ILE A 142 4.92 -3.55 12.92
C ILE A 142 5.20 -3.38 11.42
N GLU A 143 6.30 -2.72 11.03
CA GLU A 143 6.59 -2.33 9.65
C GLU A 143 6.58 -3.51 8.69
N ASP A 144 7.31 -4.59 9.02
CA ASP A 144 7.38 -5.79 8.16
C ASP A 144 6.01 -6.44 7.96
N ARG A 145 5.20 -6.50 9.04
CA ARG A 145 3.86 -7.08 8.98
C ARG A 145 2.89 -6.16 8.25
N ALA A 146 3.03 -4.85 8.40
CA ALA A 146 2.28 -3.85 7.66
C ALA A 146 2.59 -3.93 6.15
N ALA A 147 3.87 -4.06 5.78
CA ALA A 147 4.30 -4.27 4.40
C ALA A 147 3.74 -5.57 3.81
N TRP A 148 3.69 -6.64 4.60
CA TRP A 148 3.09 -7.91 4.19
C TRP A 148 1.57 -7.80 3.98
N ILE A 149 0.85 -7.14 4.91
CA ILE A 149 -0.60 -6.89 4.76
C ILE A 149 -0.88 -6.04 3.53
N LEU A 150 -0.09 -4.98 3.32
CA LEU A 150 -0.22 -4.12 2.15
C LEU A 150 0.04 -4.90 0.86
N GLY A 151 1.05 -5.77 0.82
CA GLY A 151 1.35 -6.64 -0.33
C GLY A 151 0.28 -7.69 -0.61
N ARG A 152 -0.53 -8.08 0.38
CA ARG A 152 -1.70 -8.95 0.18
C ARG A 152 -2.91 -8.20 -0.37
N SER A 153 -2.99 -6.90 -0.12
CA SER A 153 -4.18 -6.08 -0.43
C SER A 153 -3.93 -5.13 -1.61
N ALA A 154 -2.68 -4.97 -2.05
CA ALA A 154 -2.27 -4.09 -3.12
C ALA A 154 -0.92 -4.48 -3.74
N ILE A 155 -0.60 -3.86 -4.87
CA ILE A 155 0.69 -4.00 -5.54
C ILE A 155 1.75 -3.20 -4.79
N ARG A 156 2.75 -3.88 -4.20
CA ARG A 156 3.87 -3.22 -3.51
C ARG A 156 4.77 -2.50 -4.51
N LEU A 157 5.05 -1.22 -4.24
CA LEU A 157 5.91 -0.37 -5.04
C LEU A 157 7.11 0.13 -4.23
N VAL A 158 8.27 0.23 -4.87
CA VAL A 158 9.45 0.89 -4.31
C VAL A 158 9.82 2.10 -5.14
N ARG A 159 10.00 3.23 -4.47
CA ARG A 159 10.42 4.49 -5.11
C ARG A 159 11.86 4.36 -5.56
N LEU A 160 12.10 4.50 -6.87
CA LEU A 160 13.41 4.52 -7.49
C LEU A 160 14.04 5.92 -7.49
N GLY A 161 13.21 6.96 -7.52
CA GLY A 161 13.70 8.34 -7.58
C GLY A 161 12.58 9.37 -7.67
N THR A 162 12.99 10.63 -7.72
CA THR A 162 12.08 11.77 -7.88
C THR A 162 12.64 12.65 -8.99
N MET A 163 11.80 12.98 -9.96
CA MET A 163 12.12 13.89 -11.06
C MET A 163 12.12 15.35 -10.57
N SER A 164 12.73 16.26 -11.34
CA SER A 164 12.86 17.68 -10.98
C SER A 164 11.54 18.44 -10.86
N ASN A 165 10.48 17.93 -11.51
CA ASN A 165 9.10 18.42 -11.39
C ASN A 165 8.35 17.81 -10.19
N GLY A 166 9.04 17.05 -9.32
CA GLY A 166 8.48 16.43 -8.12
C GLY A 166 7.86 15.06 -8.34
N GLU A 167 7.90 14.50 -9.55
CA GLU A 167 7.26 13.23 -9.88
C GLU A 167 8.07 12.02 -9.38
N GLY A 168 7.43 11.09 -8.68
CA GLY A 168 8.10 9.85 -8.23
C GLY A 168 8.16 8.80 -9.33
N VAL A 169 9.31 8.13 -9.48
CA VAL A 169 9.46 6.92 -10.30
C VAL A 169 9.45 5.71 -9.36
N TYR A 170 8.65 4.70 -9.67
CA TYR A 170 8.47 3.53 -8.82
C TYR A 170 8.67 2.24 -9.61
N ARG A 171 9.15 1.21 -8.93
CA ARG A 171 9.26 -0.16 -9.43
C ARG A 171 8.34 -1.06 -8.64
N ARG A 172 7.59 -1.91 -9.34
CA ARG A 172 6.84 -3.00 -8.71
C ARG A 172 7.80 -4.01 -8.11
N ILE A 173 7.56 -4.39 -6.86
CA ILE A 173 8.20 -5.54 -6.24
C ILE A 173 7.16 -6.66 -6.25
N GLY A 174 7.49 -7.78 -6.90
CA GLY A 174 6.65 -8.98 -6.83
C GLY A 174 6.56 -9.49 -5.38
N PRO A 175 5.58 -10.35 -5.06
CA PRO A 175 5.60 -11.03 -3.77
C PRO A 175 6.94 -11.75 -3.64
N GLU A 176 7.68 -11.50 -2.57
CA GLU A 176 8.93 -12.20 -2.32
C GLU A 176 8.61 -13.71 -2.23
N THR A 177 8.98 -14.47 -3.25
CA THR A 177 9.12 -15.93 -3.14
C THR A 177 10.19 -16.19 -2.10
N ARG A 178 9.77 -16.58 -0.90
CA ARG A 178 10.62 -17.36 0.00
C ARG A 178 10.70 -18.80 -0.49
#